data_AF-A0A6V8LTN5-F1
#
_entry.id   AF-A0A6V8LTN5-F1
#
_cell.length_a   1.000
_cell.length_b   1.000
_cell.length_c   1.000
_cell.angle_alpha   90.00
_cell.angle_beta   90.00
_cell.angle_gamma   90.00
#
_symmetry.space_group_name_H-M   'P 1'
#
loop_
_entity.id
_entity.type
_entity.pdbx_description
1 polymer ?
#
loop_
_entity_poly.entity_id
_entity_poly.type
_entity_poly.pdbx_seq_one_letter_code
_entity_poly.pdbx_strand_id
1 'polypeptide(L)'
;MSTINEGSYASIQFSLAWRSAEATHEERFLARKANLWRDIFPPGFKDLLMGLGAGEGVRASYAPGRGLPGREASRVVELPRRAFRGRSPSGRDITPRAGRFYPLGFFEGLPGVYPQDARPGRVLRADESLLRVDMGHPFAWRTLDVTAQVLEVRDKTSDTGGRISCWMEELCDGGPGLQARCEDGCPTDFADADAMTRLDPSDDALFHETPRLVNHVDSGAAQVLREAAMRRVRPGTRVLDLMAGWRTHLDPCAGIHVTGLGMNAQELAANPLLAERVVHDLNKSPLLPFPDASFDAVVCTLSIEYLIRPLEVVAECARVLAPGGELVIGFSDRWFPTKVPALWMDLHPFERLGWVLDLLLRDGRFEGLWTFSDRNRWRPADDPHIRQTFTGDPVFVAGGRRA
;
A
#
# COMPACT_ATOMS: atom_id res chain seq x y z
N MET A 1 -1.84 -4.01 -36.69
CA MET A 1 -1.61 -3.47 -35.33
C MET A 1 -0.13 -3.54 -35.05
N SER A 2 0.47 -2.51 -34.44
CA SER A 2 1.90 -2.55 -34.10
C SER A 2 2.14 -3.62 -33.04
N THR A 3 3.24 -4.35 -33.19
CA THR A 3 3.68 -5.40 -32.26
C THR A 3 5.00 -5.03 -31.64
N ILE A 4 5.27 -5.58 -30.46
CA ILE A 4 6.50 -5.36 -29.72
C ILE A 4 7.68 -5.89 -30.53
N ASN A 5 8.67 -5.02 -30.76
CA ASN A 5 9.92 -5.34 -31.41
C ASN A 5 11.02 -4.39 -30.91
N GLU A 6 12.26 -4.57 -31.35
CA GLU A 6 13.38 -3.72 -30.88
C GLU A 6 13.25 -2.25 -31.31
N GLY A 7 12.46 -1.98 -32.36
CA GLY A 7 12.12 -0.66 -32.87
C GLY A 7 10.87 -0.04 -32.23
N SER A 8 10.31 -0.58 -31.15
CA SER A 8 9.10 -0.04 -30.52
C SER A 8 9.25 0.30 -29.03
N TYR A 9 8.36 1.18 -28.57
CA TYR A 9 8.04 1.41 -27.16
C TYR A 9 6.72 0.73 -26.83
N ALA A 10 6.59 0.23 -25.60
CA ALA A 10 5.34 -0.34 -25.11
C ALA A 10 4.92 0.27 -23.77
N SER A 11 3.61 0.47 -23.59
CA SER A 11 3.02 0.60 -22.27
C SER A 11 2.62 -0.79 -21.79
N ILE A 12 3.22 -1.24 -20.70
CA ILE A 12 3.01 -2.60 -20.16
C ILE A 12 2.53 -2.49 -18.72
N GLN A 13 1.40 -3.12 -18.39
CA GLN A 13 1.01 -3.32 -17.00
C GLN A 13 1.65 -4.60 -16.49
N PHE A 14 2.60 -4.48 -15.58
CA PHE A 14 3.10 -5.61 -14.80
C PHE A 14 2.14 -5.90 -13.65
N SER A 15 1.94 -7.17 -13.36
CA SER A 15 1.23 -7.64 -12.18
C SER A 15 2.08 -8.70 -11.48
N LEU A 16 2.36 -8.48 -10.21
CA LEU A 16 3.01 -9.43 -9.33
C LEU A 16 1.94 -10.11 -8.47
N ALA A 17 2.00 -11.43 -8.36
CA ALA A 17 1.19 -12.19 -7.42
C ALA A 17 2.09 -13.08 -6.57
N TRP A 18 1.89 -13.04 -5.25
CA TRP A 18 2.65 -13.84 -4.31
C TRP A 18 1.87 -14.08 -3.01
N ARG A 19 2.40 -14.95 -2.14
CA ARG A 19 1.76 -15.32 -0.88
C ARG A 19 2.72 -15.24 0.30
N SER A 20 2.22 -14.76 1.42
CA SER A 20 2.81 -14.92 2.75
C SER A 20 2.10 -16.04 3.51
N ALA A 21 2.51 -16.32 4.75
CA ALA A 21 1.74 -17.25 5.59
C ALA A 21 0.40 -16.62 6.03
N GLU A 22 0.34 -15.29 6.02
CA GLU A 22 -0.76 -14.50 6.56
C GLU A 22 -1.80 -14.10 5.50
N ALA A 23 -1.37 -13.87 4.24
CA ALA A 23 -2.20 -13.24 3.22
C ALA A 23 -1.78 -13.58 1.77
N THR A 24 -2.70 -13.32 0.84
CA THR A 24 -2.40 -13.28 -0.60
C THR A 24 -2.16 -11.84 -1.06
N HIS A 25 -1.20 -11.62 -1.94
CA HIS A 25 -0.77 -10.29 -2.35
C HIS A 25 -0.80 -10.14 -3.88
N GLU A 26 -1.29 -8.99 -4.35
CA GLU A 26 -1.30 -8.58 -5.75
C GLU A 26 -0.74 -7.16 -5.89
N GLU A 27 0.17 -6.94 -6.83
CA GLU A 27 0.71 -5.60 -7.10
C GLU A 27 0.70 -5.29 -8.59
N ARG A 28 0.12 -4.16 -8.98
CA ARG A 28 0.12 -3.63 -10.34
C ARG A 28 1.13 -2.48 -10.46
N PHE A 29 1.89 -2.49 -11.54
CA PHE A 29 2.83 -1.43 -11.86
C PHE A 29 2.81 -1.12 -13.35
N LEU A 30 2.57 0.14 -13.70
CA LEU A 30 2.56 0.56 -15.10
C LEU A 30 3.97 0.92 -15.58
N ALA A 31 4.55 0.09 -16.44
CA ALA A 31 5.71 0.44 -17.24
C ALA A 31 5.27 1.31 -18.43
N ARG A 32 5.25 2.62 -18.20
CA ARG A 32 4.71 3.65 -19.11
C ARG A 32 5.41 3.76 -20.47
N LYS A 33 6.69 3.39 -20.54
CA LYS A 33 7.52 3.50 -21.75
C LYS A 33 8.63 2.45 -21.73
N ALA A 34 8.25 1.19 -21.75
CA ALA A 34 9.16 0.06 -21.86
C ALA A 34 9.86 0.06 -23.23
N ASN A 35 11.19 0.00 -23.22
CA ASN A 35 12.03 -0.08 -24.40
C ASN A 35 12.68 -1.47 -24.46
N LEU A 36 12.11 -2.38 -25.25
CA LEU A 36 12.55 -3.79 -25.30
C LEU A 36 13.97 -3.98 -25.83
N TRP A 37 14.52 -3.01 -26.54
CA TRP A 37 15.90 -3.07 -27.00
C TRP A 37 16.91 -2.77 -25.89
N ARG A 38 16.59 -1.85 -24.97
CA ARG A 38 17.55 -1.29 -24.00
C ARG A 38 17.28 -1.70 -22.56
N ASP A 39 16.02 -1.81 -22.17
CA ASP A 39 15.65 -2.11 -20.80
C ASP A 39 15.98 -3.55 -20.43
N ILE A 40 16.19 -3.78 -19.14
CA ILE A 40 16.49 -5.09 -18.57
C ILE A 40 15.17 -5.69 -18.07
N PHE A 41 14.85 -6.87 -18.58
CA PHE A 41 13.68 -7.65 -18.19
C PHE A 41 14.12 -8.85 -17.35
N PRO A 42 13.22 -9.42 -16.54
CA PRO A 42 13.47 -10.69 -15.87
C PRO A 42 13.95 -11.76 -16.87
N PRO A 43 14.81 -12.72 -16.48
CA PRO A 43 15.40 -13.67 -17.43
C PRO A 43 14.38 -14.42 -18.28
N GLY A 44 14.55 -14.38 -19.60
CA GLY A 44 13.65 -15.01 -20.58
C GLY A 44 12.33 -14.25 -20.83
N PHE A 45 12.04 -13.20 -20.05
CA PHE A 45 10.76 -12.49 -20.16
C PHE A 45 10.68 -11.56 -21.37
N LYS A 46 11.82 -10.98 -21.79
CA LYS A 46 11.90 -10.18 -23.02
C LYS A 46 11.42 -11.01 -24.21
N ASP A 47 11.88 -12.25 -24.34
CA ASP A 47 11.54 -13.12 -25.47
C ASP A 47 10.05 -13.44 -25.51
N LEU A 48 9.40 -13.61 -24.35
CA LEU A 48 7.95 -13.79 -24.25
C LEU A 48 7.17 -12.55 -24.71
N LEU A 49 7.71 -11.35 -24.52
CA LEU A 49 7.07 -10.09 -24.92
C LEU A 49 7.20 -9.79 -26.42
N MET A 50 8.23 -10.31 -27.08
CA MET A 50 8.48 -10.04 -28.50
C MET A 50 7.34 -10.54 -29.38
N GLY A 51 6.85 -9.68 -30.28
CA GLY A 51 5.76 -9.99 -31.19
C GLY A 51 4.35 -9.74 -30.64
N LEU A 52 4.19 -9.47 -29.35
CA LEU A 52 2.87 -9.18 -28.76
C LEU A 52 2.34 -7.80 -29.19
N GLY A 53 1.04 -7.72 -29.46
CA GLY A 53 0.28 -6.50 -29.68
C GLY A 53 -0.53 -6.07 -28.45
N ALA A 54 -1.21 -4.92 -28.57
CA ALA A 54 -2.07 -4.41 -27.52
C ALA A 54 -3.21 -5.38 -27.18
N GLY A 55 -3.46 -5.59 -25.88
CA GLY A 55 -4.43 -6.53 -25.34
C GLY A 55 -3.86 -7.92 -25.03
N GLU A 56 -2.73 -8.29 -25.63
CA GLU A 56 -2.05 -9.56 -25.38
C GLU A 56 -1.20 -9.51 -24.10
N GLY A 57 -0.89 -10.66 -23.54
CA GLY A 57 -0.11 -10.75 -22.32
C GLY A 57 0.55 -12.10 -22.10
N VAL A 58 1.53 -12.10 -21.21
CA VAL A 58 2.34 -13.28 -20.87
C VAL A 58 2.54 -13.38 -19.37
N ARG A 59 2.87 -14.57 -18.90
CA ARG A 59 3.18 -14.85 -17.50
C ARG A 59 4.43 -15.70 -17.40
N ALA A 60 5.22 -15.45 -16.36
CA ALA A 60 6.33 -16.30 -15.96
C ALA A 60 6.44 -16.35 -14.44
N SER A 61 7.01 -17.45 -13.94
CA SER A 61 7.27 -17.68 -12.52
C SER A 61 8.77 -17.71 -12.28
N TYR A 62 9.23 -17.02 -11.24
CA TYR A 62 10.65 -16.93 -10.88
C TYR A 62 10.89 -17.55 -9.51
N ALA A 63 11.75 -18.56 -9.49
CA ALA A 63 12.31 -19.07 -8.25
C ALA A 63 13.23 -18.00 -7.59
N PRO A 64 13.41 -18.07 -6.26
CA PRO A 64 14.34 -17.20 -5.55
C PRO A 64 15.73 -17.18 -6.21
N GLY A 65 16.34 -16.00 -6.37
CA GLY A 65 17.66 -15.84 -6.99
C GLY A 65 17.69 -15.78 -8.52
N ARG A 66 16.56 -16.00 -9.23
CA ARG A 66 16.53 -15.94 -10.70
C ARG A 66 16.18 -14.56 -11.25
N GLY A 67 15.20 -13.86 -10.69
CA GLY A 67 14.80 -12.51 -11.14
C GLY A 67 15.27 -11.39 -10.21
N LEU A 68 15.49 -11.72 -8.94
CA LEU A 68 15.95 -10.82 -7.88
C LEU A 68 17.03 -11.54 -7.07
N PRO A 69 17.86 -10.82 -6.30
CA PRO A 69 18.85 -11.43 -5.43
C PRO A 69 18.24 -12.50 -4.52
N GLY A 70 18.90 -13.67 -4.46
CA GLY A 70 18.50 -14.77 -3.60
C GLY A 70 18.99 -14.59 -2.17
N ARG A 71 18.68 -15.57 -1.31
CA ARG A 71 19.12 -15.58 0.08
C ARG A 71 20.64 -15.71 0.18
N GLU A 72 21.24 -14.82 0.96
CA GLU A 72 22.67 -14.81 1.25
C GLU A 72 22.87 -14.66 2.76
N ALA A 73 23.56 -15.60 3.42
CA ALA A 73 23.79 -15.53 4.87
C ALA A 73 24.59 -14.27 5.28
N SER A 74 25.47 -13.78 4.41
CA SER A 74 26.25 -12.55 4.61
C SER A 74 25.40 -11.27 4.63
N ARG A 75 24.13 -11.32 4.20
CA ARG A 75 23.20 -10.19 4.28
C ARG A 75 22.53 -10.05 5.64
N VAL A 76 22.64 -11.08 6.50
CA VAL A 76 22.17 -11.03 7.88
C VAL A 76 23.36 -10.72 8.77
N VAL A 77 23.28 -9.60 9.48
CA VAL A 77 24.38 -9.06 10.26
C VAL A 77 23.95 -8.77 11.68
N GLU A 78 24.87 -8.95 12.61
CA GLU A 78 24.70 -8.54 14.00
C GLU A 78 25.47 -7.24 14.24
N LEU A 79 24.80 -6.29 14.87
CA LEU A 79 25.35 -4.97 15.17
C LEU A 79 25.05 -4.61 16.62
N PRO A 80 25.92 -3.83 17.29
CA PRO A 80 25.55 -3.18 18.54
C PRO A 80 24.29 -2.33 18.34
N ARG A 81 23.35 -2.32 19.28
CA ARG A 81 22.14 -1.47 19.23
C ARG A 81 22.48 0.00 19.02
N ARG A 82 23.58 0.44 19.63
CA ARG A 82 24.14 1.79 19.44
C ARG A 82 24.62 2.08 18.02
N ALA A 83 24.60 1.15 17.07
CA ALA A 83 24.88 1.44 15.66
C ALA A 83 23.66 2.03 14.94
N PHE A 84 22.46 1.92 15.53
CA PHE A 84 21.25 2.52 14.98
C PHE A 84 21.19 4.03 15.27
N ARG A 85 20.92 4.81 14.22
CA ARG A 85 20.81 6.28 14.19
C ARG A 85 19.57 6.72 13.41
N GLY A 86 18.46 6.03 13.59
CA GLY A 86 17.22 6.36 12.91
C GLY A 86 16.60 7.64 13.46
N ARG A 87 16.28 8.56 12.55
CA ARG A 87 15.47 9.74 12.84
C ARG A 87 14.29 9.82 11.88
N SER A 88 13.13 10.20 12.40
CA SER A 88 11.95 10.45 11.58
C SER A 88 12.18 11.67 10.67
N PRO A 89 11.37 11.84 9.62
CA PRO A 89 11.34 13.08 8.84
C PRO A 89 11.05 14.33 9.69
N SER A 90 10.38 14.18 10.84
CA SER A 90 10.12 15.26 11.80
C SER A 90 11.26 15.49 12.81
N GLY A 91 12.36 14.74 12.72
CA GLY A 91 13.54 14.88 13.58
C GLY A 91 13.49 14.12 14.91
N ARG A 92 12.46 13.29 15.12
CA ARG A 92 12.30 12.43 16.31
C ARG A 92 13.26 11.25 16.25
N ASP A 93 13.88 10.89 17.36
CA ASP A 93 14.69 9.67 17.44
C ASP A 93 13.79 8.43 17.41
N ILE A 94 14.12 7.48 16.53
CA ILE A 94 13.35 6.25 16.36
C ILE A 94 14.00 5.15 17.19
N THR A 95 13.18 4.34 17.87
CA THR A 95 13.65 3.12 18.54
C THR A 95 13.50 1.92 17.59
N PRO A 96 14.58 1.14 17.32
CA PRO A 96 14.47 -0.04 16.46
C PRO A 96 13.67 -1.15 17.15
N ARG A 97 12.73 -1.74 16.42
CA ARG A 97 11.79 -2.80 16.86
C ARG A 97 11.93 -4.03 15.98
N ALA A 98 11.64 -5.19 16.57
CA ALA A 98 11.71 -6.47 15.85
C ALA A 98 10.63 -6.55 14.75
N GLY A 99 10.97 -7.17 13.62
CA GLY A 99 10.14 -7.32 12.44
C GLY A 99 10.00 -6.08 11.56
N ARG A 100 10.30 -4.87 12.05
CA ARG A 100 10.21 -3.60 11.33
C ARG A 100 11.29 -3.44 10.27
N PHE A 101 10.98 -2.64 9.25
CA PHE A 101 11.93 -2.18 8.25
C PHE A 101 12.38 -0.76 8.56
N TYR A 102 13.65 -0.48 8.29
CA TYR A 102 14.23 0.85 8.39
C TYR A 102 15.16 1.07 7.20
N PRO A 103 15.36 2.32 6.74
CA PRO A 103 16.41 2.64 5.80
C PRO A 103 17.76 2.08 6.25
N LEU A 104 18.50 1.41 5.37
CA LEU A 104 19.83 0.87 5.69
C LEU A 104 20.78 1.97 6.16
N GLY A 105 20.61 3.20 5.67
CA GLY A 105 21.38 4.37 6.12
C GLY A 105 21.23 4.71 7.60
N PHE A 106 20.25 4.14 8.31
CA PHE A 106 20.11 4.28 9.76
C PHE A 106 21.10 3.40 10.56
N PHE A 107 21.81 2.47 9.92
CA PHE A 107 22.74 1.56 10.59
C PHE A 107 24.19 1.91 10.26
N GLU A 108 24.92 2.42 11.25
CA GLU A 108 26.35 2.73 11.13
C GLU A 108 27.21 1.46 11.05
N GLY A 109 28.32 1.51 10.31
CA GLY A 109 29.32 0.44 10.26
C GLY A 109 29.02 -0.70 9.29
N LEU A 110 27.95 -0.60 8.51
CA LEU A 110 27.64 -1.56 7.45
C LEU A 110 28.48 -1.30 6.18
N PRO A 111 29.20 -2.31 5.65
CA PRO A 111 29.96 -2.15 4.41
C PRO A 111 29.07 -1.77 3.21
N GLY A 112 29.43 -0.71 2.49
CA GLY A 112 28.72 -0.27 1.29
C GLY A 112 27.35 0.38 1.55
N VAL A 113 27.04 0.70 2.80
CA VAL A 113 25.85 1.44 3.21
C VAL A 113 26.24 2.85 3.63
N TYR A 114 25.50 3.84 3.14
CA TYR A 114 25.73 5.26 3.41
C TYR A 114 24.50 5.87 4.09
N PRO A 115 24.62 7.00 4.80
CA PRO A 115 23.48 7.60 5.53
C PRO A 115 22.24 7.90 4.67
N GLN A 116 22.41 8.09 3.36
CA GLN A 116 21.33 8.35 2.40
C GLN A 116 20.70 7.08 1.82
N ASP A 117 21.18 5.89 2.22
CA ASP A 117 20.68 4.61 1.70
C ASP A 117 19.26 4.34 2.19
N ALA A 118 18.29 4.58 1.30
CA ALA A 118 16.87 4.41 1.56
C ALA A 118 16.38 2.97 1.39
N ARG A 119 17.24 2.02 0.99
CA ARG A 119 16.84 0.62 0.85
C ARG A 119 16.39 0.09 2.20
N PRO A 120 15.32 -0.72 2.25
CA PRO A 120 14.81 -1.24 3.52
C PRO A 120 15.71 -2.36 4.04
N GLY A 121 16.13 -2.26 5.30
CA GLY A 121 16.72 -3.34 6.09
C GLY A 121 15.77 -3.77 7.19
N ARG A 122 15.58 -5.08 7.34
CA ARG A 122 14.66 -5.64 8.34
C ARG A 122 15.38 -5.93 9.64
N VAL A 123 14.88 -5.41 10.76
CA VAL A 123 15.38 -5.81 12.08
C VAL A 123 14.72 -7.12 12.47
N LEU A 124 15.43 -8.24 12.35
CA LEU A 124 14.92 -9.57 12.72
C LEU A 124 14.77 -9.72 14.24
N ARG A 125 15.70 -9.12 15.00
CA ARG A 125 15.71 -9.15 16.46
C ARG A 125 16.28 -7.84 17.00
N ALA A 126 15.66 -7.33 18.06
CA ALA A 126 16.11 -6.13 18.76
C ALA A 126 16.16 -6.39 20.27
N ASP A 127 17.37 -6.63 20.78
CA ASP A 127 17.63 -6.76 22.22
C ASP A 127 18.14 -5.41 22.80
N GLU A 128 18.46 -5.39 24.09
CA GLU A 128 18.97 -4.19 24.77
C GLU A 128 20.33 -3.71 24.21
N SER A 129 21.20 -4.64 23.79
CA SER A 129 22.57 -4.35 23.38
C SER A 129 22.88 -4.69 21.92
N LEU A 130 22.09 -5.54 21.27
CA LEU A 130 22.34 -6.06 19.92
C LEU A 130 21.10 -5.95 19.03
N LEU A 131 21.36 -5.77 17.74
CA LEU A 131 20.39 -5.88 16.66
C LEU A 131 20.85 -6.97 15.70
N ARG A 132 19.90 -7.79 15.24
CA ARG A 132 20.11 -8.68 14.10
C ARG A 132 19.33 -8.12 12.93
N VAL A 133 20.02 -7.74 11.86
CA VAL A 133 19.45 -7.01 10.73
C VAL A 133 19.64 -7.83 9.46
N ASP A 134 18.57 -8.00 8.70
CA ASP A 134 18.58 -8.58 7.36
C ASP A 134 18.57 -7.44 6.32
N MET A 135 19.63 -7.39 5.51
CA MET A 135 19.80 -6.43 4.42
C MET A 135 19.41 -7.04 3.05
N GLY A 136 18.89 -8.26 3.04
CA GLY A 136 18.46 -8.97 1.85
C GLY A 136 17.17 -8.40 1.25
N HIS A 137 16.93 -8.73 -0.02
CA HIS A 137 15.68 -8.37 -0.68
C HIS A 137 14.50 -9.12 -0.01
N PRO A 138 13.32 -8.49 0.22
CA PRO A 138 12.15 -9.14 0.86
C PRO A 138 11.67 -10.43 0.17
N PHE A 139 11.93 -10.55 -1.14
CA PHE A 139 11.65 -11.73 -1.96
C PHE A 139 12.81 -12.73 -2.12
N ALA A 140 13.90 -12.58 -1.37
CA ALA A 140 15.09 -13.44 -1.49
C ALA A 140 14.84 -14.95 -1.29
N TRP A 141 13.66 -15.32 -0.80
CA TRP A 141 13.23 -16.69 -0.50
C TRP A 141 11.82 -17.02 -1.01
N ARG A 142 11.18 -16.12 -1.78
CA ARG A 142 9.82 -16.33 -2.30
C ARG A 142 9.82 -16.55 -3.81
N THR A 143 8.93 -17.44 -4.26
CA THR A 143 8.60 -17.56 -5.69
C THR A 143 7.68 -16.40 -6.08
N LEU A 144 7.94 -15.83 -7.26
CA LEU A 144 7.20 -14.67 -7.78
C LEU A 144 6.53 -15.02 -9.09
N ASP A 145 5.22 -14.79 -9.17
CA ASP A 145 4.47 -14.88 -10.43
C ASP A 145 4.32 -13.49 -11.02
N VAL A 146 4.93 -13.28 -12.20
CA VAL A 146 4.89 -12.01 -12.91
C VAL A 146 4.07 -12.18 -14.17
N THR A 147 3.02 -11.38 -14.29
CA THR A 147 2.22 -11.22 -15.52
C THR A 147 2.54 -9.87 -16.14
N ALA A 148 2.59 -9.81 -17.47
CA ALA A 148 2.68 -8.56 -18.21
C ALA A 148 1.56 -8.50 -19.25
N GLN A 149 0.79 -7.42 -19.22
CA GLN A 149 -0.24 -7.11 -20.20
C GLN A 149 0.18 -5.91 -21.02
N VAL A 150 0.23 -6.07 -22.35
CA VAL A 150 0.57 -4.99 -23.28
C VAL A 150 -0.66 -4.12 -23.45
N LEU A 151 -0.58 -2.86 -23.02
CA LEU A 151 -1.68 -1.90 -23.17
C LEU A 151 -1.60 -1.16 -24.50
N GLU A 152 -0.38 -0.83 -24.93
CA GLU A 152 -0.15 -0.05 -26.14
C GLU A 152 1.26 -0.33 -26.70
N VAL A 153 1.40 -0.31 -28.01
CA VAL A 153 2.68 -0.39 -28.72
C VAL A 153 2.79 0.78 -29.69
N ARG A 154 3.95 1.45 -29.72
CA ARG A 154 4.25 2.56 -30.63
C ARG A 154 5.63 2.40 -31.25
N ASP A 155 5.77 2.69 -32.53
CA ASP A 155 7.07 2.69 -33.19
C ASP A 155 7.96 3.82 -32.67
N LYS A 156 9.27 3.56 -32.60
CA LYS A 156 10.26 4.56 -32.19
C LYS A 156 10.40 5.60 -33.29
N THR A 157 10.09 6.85 -32.96
CA THR A 157 10.32 8.00 -33.86
C THR A 157 11.68 8.68 -33.60
N SER A 158 12.31 8.40 -32.46
CA SER A 158 13.70 8.77 -32.14
C SER A 158 14.26 7.89 -31.01
N ASP A 159 15.60 7.71 -31.01
CA ASP A 159 16.35 6.98 -29.97
C ASP A 159 17.06 7.91 -28.96
N THR A 160 16.86 9.22 -29.06
CA THR A 160 17.55 10.19 -28.21
C THR A 160 16.97 10.25 -26.80
N GLY A 161 17.80 9.89 -25.81
CA GLY A 161 17.61 10.20 -24.38
C GLY A 161 16.58 9.34 -23.63
N GLY A 162 17.00 8.69 -22.54
CA GLY A 162 16.10 8.04 -21.61
C GLY A 162 16.82 7.16 -20.59
N ARG A 163 16.14 6.86 -19.47
CA ARG A 163 16.62 5.95 -18.43
C ARG A 163 16.58 4.50 -18.93
N ILE A 164 17.61 3.71 -18.65
CA ILE A 164 17.55 2.24 -18.73
C ILE A 164 16.82 1.77 -17.48
N SER A 165 15.74 1.01 -17.65
CA SER A 165 14.99 0.47 -16.51
C SER A 165 15.27 -1.02 -16.35
N CYS A 166 15.53 -1.46 -15.11
CA CYS A 166 15.44 -2.88 -14.75
C CYS A 166 14.04 -3.14 -14.21
N TRP A 167 13.16 -3.73 -15.03
CA TRP A 167 11.73 -3.76 -14.71
C TRP A 167 11.39 -4.62 -13.49
N MET A 168 12.23 -5.62 -13.17
CA MET A 168 12.05 -6.39 -11.93
C MET A 168 12.36 -5.55 -10.69
N GLU A 169 13.42 -4.74 -10.74
CA GLU A 169 13.81 -3.84 -9.66
C GLU A 169 12.80 -2.68 -9.52
N GLU A 170 12.39 -2.03 -10.61
CA GLU A 170 11.36 -0.98 -10.58
C GLU A 170 10.03 -1.48 -9.96
N LEU A 171 9.70 -2.76 -10.17
CA LEU A 171 8.53 -3.40 -9.59
C LEU A 171 8.73 -3.76 -8.11
N CYS A 172 9.91 -4.26 -7.70
CA CYS A 172 10.07 -4.92 -6.40
C CYS A 172 10.88 -4.13 -5.37
N ASP A 173 11.86 -3.33 -5.79
CA ASP A 173 12.80 -2.69 -4.88
C ASP A 173 12.12 -1.65 -4.00
N GLY A 174 12.39 -1.72 -2.69
CA GLY A 174 11.83 -0.80 -1.71
C GLY A 174 10.31 -0.89 -1.55
N GLY A 175 9.66 -1.93 -2.07
CA GLY A 175 8.21 -2.02 -2.17
C GLY A 175 7.62 -3.37 -1.75
N PRO A 176 7.01 -4.13 -2.67
CA PRO A 176 6.34 -5.39 -2.34
C PRO A 176 7.23 -6.35 -1.54
N GLY A 177 6.63 -7.02 -0.56
CA GLY A 177 7.32 -7.91 0.38
C GLY A 177 7.46 -7.31 1.78
N LEU A 178 7.49 -5.98 1.91
CA LEU A 178 7.57 -5.28 3.20
C LEU A 178 6.29 -5.44 4.04
N GLN A 179 5.16 -5.74 3.40
CA GLN A 179 3.88 -5.93 4.09
C GLN A 179 3.74 -7.28 4.81
N ALA A 180 4.66 -8.24 4.57
CA ALA A 180 4.59 -9.57 5.19
C ALA A 180 5.42 -9.67 6.47
N ARG A 181 5.02 -10.60 7.35
CA ARG A 181 5.80 -10.94 8.54
C ARG A 181 7.13 -11.61 8.18
N CYS A 182 7.98 -11.80 9.19
CA CYS A 182 9.26 -12.50 9.03
C CYS A 182 9.03 -13.92 8.49
N GLU A 183 10.05 -14.52 7.88
CA GLU A 183 9.97 -15.90 7.34
C GLU A 183 9.54 -16.91 8.41
N ASP A 184 9.98 -16.71 9.65
CA ASP A 184 9.62 -17.51 10.82
C ASP A 184 8.21 -17.22 11.38
N GLY A 185 7.46 -16.33 10.74
CA GLY A 185 6.11 -15.93 11.14
C GLY A 185 6.07 -14.98 12.34
N CYS A 186 7.22 -14.54 12.86
CA CYS A 186 7.26 -13.63 14.00
C CYS A 186 6.47 -12.34 13.70
N PRO A 187 5.57 -11.90 14.61
CA PRO A 187 4.87 -10.64 14.45
C PRO A 187 5.83 -9.45 14.35
N THR A 188 5.47 -8.47 13.54
CA THR A 188 6.18 -7.20 13.50
C THR A 188 5.76 -6.36 14.70
N ASP A 189 6.74 -5.89 15.47
CA ASP A 189 6.50 -5.00 16.60
C ASP A 189 6.36 -3.55 16.12
N PHE A 190 5.12 -3.12 15.96
CA PHE A 190 4.77 -1.73 15.68
C PHE A 190 4.62 -0.88 16.95
N ALA A 191 4.80 -1.45 18.14
CA ALA A 191 4.65 -0.71 19.38
C ALA A 191 5.83 0.26 19.57
N ASP A 192 5.49 1.53 19.74
CA ASP A 192 6.43 2.56 20.13
C ASP A 192 5.71 3.55 21.04
N ALA A 193 6.40 4.10 22.05
CA ALA A 193 5.77 4.97 23.03
C ALA A 193 5.09 6.18 22.38
N ASP A 194 5.72 6.71 21.32
CA ASP A 194 5.20 7.86 20.58
C ASP A 194 4.52 7.46 19.27
N ALA A 195 4.33 6.16 18.98
CA ALA A 195 3.79 5.67 17.72
C ALA A 195 2.52 6.40 17.30
N MET A 196 1.61 6.58 18.25
CA MET A 196 0.28 7.17 18.05
C MET A 196 0.23 8.69 18.30
N THR A 197 1.37 9.33 18.60
CA THR A 197 1.45 10.79 18.75
C THR A 197 1.41 11.49 17.41
N ARG A 198 1.00 12.77 17.38
CA ARG A 198 0.84 13.57 16.16
C ARG A 198 1.60 14.89 16.31
N LEU A 199 2.06 15.46 15.19
CA LEU A 199 2.70 16.79 15.20
C LEU A 199 1.70 17.87 15.63
N ASP A 200 0.45 17.74 15.22
CA ASP A 200 -0.67 18.55 15.68
C ASP A 200 -1.61 17.70 16.55
N PRO A 201 -1.49 17.77 17.89
CA PRO A 201 -2.33 17.04 18.82
C PRO A 201 -3.66 17.74 19.11
N SER A 202 -3.97 18.86 18.44
CA SER A 202 -5.24 19.59 18.64
C SER A 202 -6.46 18.73 18.27
N ASP A 203 -7.60 19.10 18.85
CA ASP A 203 -8.89 18.42 18.62
C ASP A 203 -9.19 18.31 17.11
N ASP A 204 -9.49 17.10 16.65
CA ASP A 204 -9.80 16.82 15.25
C ASP A 204 -11.06 17.57 14.79
N ALA A 205 -11.98 17.89 15.69
CA ALA A 205 -13.15 18.72 15.38
C ALA A 205 -12.76 20.09 14.80
N LEU A 206 -11.67 20.70 15.26
CA LEU A 206 -11.16 21.97 14.73
C LEU A 206 -10.62 21.79 13.30
N PHE A 207 -9.90 20.70 13.06
CA PHE A 207 -9.36 20.40 11.74
C PHE A 207 -10.48 20.11 10.73
N HIS A 208 -11.59 19.50 11.17
CA HIS A 208 -12.73 19.12 10.34
C HIS A 208 -13.89 20.13 10.34
N GLU A 209 -13.75 21.28 11.00
CA GLU A 209 -14.78 22.33 11.04
C GLU A 209 -15.09 22.87 9.64
N THR A 210 -14.05 23.18 8.86
CA THR A 210 -14.20 23.64 7.48
C THR A 210 -14.36 22.44 6.54
N PRO A 211 -15.47 22.35 5.78
CA PRO A 211 -15.68 21.25 4.84
C PRO A 211 -14.66 21.31 3.70
N ARG A 212 -14.18 20.14 3.29
CA ARG A 212 -13.24 19.95 2.19
C ARG A 212 -13.93 19.22 1.05
N LEU A 213 -14.64 19.98 0.21
CA LEU A 213 -15.27 19.46 -1.01
C LEU A 213 -14.26 19.35 -2.16
N VAL A 214 -13.14 18.67 -1.91
CA VAL A 214 -12.04 18.47 -2.85
C VAL A 214 -11.69 16.98 -2.98
N ASN A 215 -11.07 16.59 -4.09
CA ASN A 215 -10.54 15.23 -4.24
C ASN A 215 -9.21 15.10 -3.49
N HIS A 216 -9.07 14.06 -2.67
CA HIS A 216 -7.86 13.81 -1.87
C HIS A 216 -6.74 13.12 -2.67
N VAL A 217 -7.12 12.40 -3.73
CA VAL A 217 -6.24 11.73 -4.69
C VAL A 217 -6.70 12.04 -6.12
N ASP A 218 -5.81 11.82 -7.10
CA ASP A 218 -6.18 11.97 -8.51
C ASP A 218 -7.28 10.99 -8.95
N SER A 219 -7.93 11.28 -10.08
CA SER A 219 -9.08 10.51 -10.58
C SER A 219 -8.73 9.06 -10.95
N GLY A 220 -7.49 8.78 -11.35
CA GLY A 220 -7.00 7.44 -11.64
C GLY A 220 -6.85 6.61 -10.37
N ALA A 221 -6.26 7.18 -9.32
CA ALA A 221 -6.18 6.55 -8.00
C ALA A 221 -7.57 6.33 -7.38
N ALA A 222 -8.47 7.31 -7.51
CA ALA A 222 -9.85 7.20 -7.04
C ALA A 222 -10.61 6.06 -7.73
N GLN A 223 -10.37 5.84 -9.03
CA GLN A 223 -10.93 4.72 -9.78
C GLN A 223 -10.37 3.38 -9.28
N VAL A 224 -9.06 3.28 -9.04
CA VAL A 224 -8.44 2.06 -8.54
C VAL A 224 -8.94 1.68 -7.14
N LEU A 225 -9.11 2.65 -6.25
CA LEU A 225 -9.72 2.43 -4.93
C LEU A 225 -11.13 1.85 -5.06
N ARG A 226 -11.95 2.41 -5.98
CA ARG A 226 -13.28 1.88 -6.29
C ARG A 226 -13.21 0.45 -6.83
N GLU A 227 -12.37 0.20 -7.82
CA GLU A 227 -12.20 -1.14 -8.40
C GLU A 227 -11.83 -2.17 -7.32
N ALA A 228 -10.88 -1.85 -6.44
CA ALA A 228 -10.44 -2.73 -5.38
C ALA A 228 -11.55 -3.03 -4.36
N ALA A 229 -12.32 -2.01 -3.94
CA ALA A 229 -13.46 -2.20 -3.05
C ALA A 229 -14.57 -3.04 -3.71
N MET A 230 -14.91 -2.74 -4.96
CA MET A 230 -15.98 -3.43 -5.69
C MET A 230 -15.64 -4.88 -6.09
N ARG A 231 -14.37 -5.32 -5.99
CA ARG A 231 -14.02 -6.76 -6.08
C ARG A 231 -14.57 -7.57 -4.91
N ARG A 232 -14.87 -6.92 -3.77
CA ARG A 232 -15.32 -7.57 -2.52
C ARG A 232 -16.74 -7.21 -2.13
N VAL A 233 -17.14 -5.96 -2.37
CA VAL A 233 -18.51 -5.50 -2.11
C VAL A 233 -19.46 -6.05 -3.17
N ARG A 234 -20.49 -6.77 -2.73
CA ARG A 234 -21.48 -7.38 -3.63
C ARG A 234 -22.69 -6.45 -3.84
N PRO A 235 -23.36 -6.51 -5.01
CA PRO A 235 -24.63 -5.83 -5.19
C PRO A 235 -25.67 -6.23 -4.14
N GLY A 236 -26.55 -5.29 -3.75
CA GLY A 236 -27.62 -5.55 -2.78
C GLY A 236 -27.19 -5.60 -1.31
N THR A 237 -25.93 -5.30 -1.00
CA THR A 237 -25.41 -5.35 0.38
C THR A 237 -25.54 -4.03 1.13
N ARG A 238 -25.56 -4.11 2.46
CA ARG A 238 -25.46 -2.98 3.39
C ARG A 238 -23.98 -2.68 3.62
N VAL A 239 -23.55 -1.48 3.26
CA VAL A 239 -22.16 -1.06 3.31
C VAL A 239 -22.01 0.10 4.29
N LEU A 240 -21.05 0.00 5.20
CA LEU A 240 -20.58 1.14 5.99
C LEU A 240 -19.39 1.77 5.28
N ASP A 241 -19.54 3.01 4.82
CA ASP A 241 -18.41 3.86 4.43
C ASP A 241 -17.88 4.56 5.69
N LEU A 242 -16.82 3.97 6.25
CA LEU A 242 -16.20 4.37 7.50
C LEU A 242 -15.22 5.52 7.26
N MET A 243 -15.42 6.61 8.02
CA MET A 243 -14.73 7.89 7.84
C MET A 243 -15.07 8.54 6.48
N ALA A 244 -16.33 8.41 6.06
CA ALA A 244 -16.86 8.99 4.84
C ALA A 244 -16.72 10.52 4.80
N GLY A 245 -16.35 11.03 3.64
CA GLY A 245 -16.44 12.44 3.29
C GLY A 245 -17.55 12.71 2.28
N TRP A 246 -17.36 13.74 1.47
CA TRP A 246 -18.31 14.15 0.44
C TRP A 246 -18.33 13.25 -0.82
N ARG A 247 -17.39 12.31 -0.94
CA ARG A 247 -17.40 11.26 -1.97
C ARG A 247 -17.03 9.92 -1.35
N THR A 248 -17.82 8.92 -1.68
CA THR A 248 -17.52 7.51 -1.41
C THR A 248 -16.83 6.88 -2.62
N HIS A 249 -15.80 6.06 -2.38
CA HIS A 249 -15.09 5.31 -3.43
C HIS A 249 -15.78 3.97 -3.75
N LEU A 250 -17.10 4.01 -3.95
CA LEU A 250 -17.91 2.84 -4.37
C LEU A 250 -18.60 3.15 -5.71
N ASP A 251 -19.15 2.11 -6.32
CA ASP A 251 -19.92 2.24 -7.56
C ASP A 251 -21.38 2.62 -7.26
N PRO A 252 -21.86 3.79 -7.71
CA PRO A 252 -23.25 4.20 -7.49
C PRO A 252 -24.27 3.29 -8.19
N CYS A 253 -23.87 2.52 -9.19
CA CYS A 253 -24.74 1.61 -9.93
C CYS A 253 -24.79 0.20 -9.33
N ALA A 254 -24.08 -0.06 -8.23
CA ALA A 254 -23.98 -1.40 -7.66
C ALA A 254 -25.24 -1.85 -6.90
N GLY A 255 -26.26 -1.00 -6.73
CA GLY A 255 -27.47 -1.35 -5.97
C GLY A 255 -27.17 -1.68 -4.50
N ILE A 256 -26.24 -0.94 -3.90
CA ILE A 256 -25.83 -1.08 -2.50
C ILE A 256 -26.50 -0.01 -1.62
N HIS A 257 -26.72 -0.33 -0.35
CA HIS A 257 -27.20 0.64 0.65
C HIS A 257 -26.02 1.14 1.47
N VAL A 258 -25.65 2.41 1.30
CA VAL A 258 -24.44 2.97 1.94
C VAL A 258 -24.83 3.85 3.13
N THR A 259 -24.40 3.45 4.32
CA THR A 259 -24.37 4.30 5.51
C THR A 259 -22.99 4.93 5.61
N GLY A 260 -22.90 6.26 5.61
CA GLY A 260 -21.64 6.96 5.79
C GLY A 260 -21.48 7.44 7.21
N LEU A 261 -20.36 7.11 7.84
CA LEU A 261 -19.95 7.65 9.14
C LEU A 261 -18.73 8.53 8.94
N GLY A 262 -18.79 9.81 9.29
CA GLY A 262 -17.69 10.75 9.10
C GLY A 262 -17.69 11.91 10.10
N MET A 263 -16.76 12.84 9.98
CA MET A 263 -16.61 13.92 10.96
C MET A 263 -17.29 15.24 10.57
N ASN A 264 -17.57 15.48 9.29
CA ASN A 264 -18.16 16.73 8.82
C ASN A 264 -19.57 16.51 8.24
N ALA A 265 -20.59 17.10 8.90
CA ALA A 265 -21.98 16.97 8.50
C ALA A 265 -22.28 17.50 7.09
N GLN A 266 -21.59 18.58 6.67
CA GLN A 266 -21.80 19.19 5.36
C GLN A 266 -21.19 18.34 4.24
N GLU A 267 -20.02 17.75 4.47
CA GLU A 267 -19.42 16.78 3.56
C GLU A 267 -20.33 15.57 3.40
N LEU A 268 -20.79 14.96 4.50
CA LEU A 268 -21.72 13.83 4.44
C LEU A 268 -23.01 14.21 3.69
N ALA A 269 -23.58 15.38 3.96
CA ALA A 269 -24.78 15.87 3.27
C ALA A 269 -24.57 16.03 1.75
N ALA A 270 -23.38 16.46 1.34
CA ALA A 270 -23.01 16.62 -0.07
C ALA A 270 -22.72 15.30 -0.80
N ASN A 271 -22.56 14.18 -0.08
CA ASN A 271 -22.28 12.89 -0.69
C ASN A 271 -23.57 12.25 -1.24
N PRO A 272 -23.70 12.11 -2.57
CA PRO A 272 -24.94 11.64 -3.18
C PRO A 272 -25.17 10.13 -3.01
N LEU A 273 -24.15 9.35 -2.64
CA LEU A 273 -24.25 7.90 -2.52
C LEU A 273 -24.76 7.45 -1.14
N LEU A 274 -24.70 8.32 -0.13
CA LEU A 274 -25.09 7.98 1.23
C LEU A 274 -26.61 7.96 1.38
N ALA A 275 -27.15 6.79 1.71
CA ALA A 275 -28.52 6.62 2.14
C ALA A 275 -28.72 7.10 3.58
N GLU A 276 -27.72 6.88 4.44
CA GLU A 276 -27.71 7.28 5.84
C GLU A 276 -26.41 8.01 6.18
N ARG A 277 -26.46 8.96 7.12
CA ARG A 277 -25.33 9.84 7.48
C ARG A 277 -25.21 9.91 8.99
N VAL A 278 -24.03 9.58 9.51
CA VAL A 278 -23.73 9.60 10.94
C VAL A 278 -22.49 10.46 11.17
N VAL A 279 -22.63 11.51 11.97
CA VAL A 279 -21.48 12.33 12.40
C VAL A 279 -20.90 11.70 13.66
N HIS A 280 -19.65 11.24 13.59
CA HIS A 280 -19.00 10.56 14.70
C HIS A 280 -17.49 10.70 14.62
N ASP A 281 -16.85 10.99 15.75
CA ASP A 281 -15.40 11.13 15.87
C ASP A 281 -14.82 9.86 16.51
N LEU A 282 -14.16 9.03 15.69
CA LEU A 282 -13.54 7.78 16.11
C LEU A 282 -12.30 7.97 16.98
N ASN A 283 -11.62 9.12 16.87
CA ASN A 283 -10.48 9.44 17.72
C ASN A 283 -10.95 9.83 19.13
N LYS A 284 -12.16 10.38 19.29
CA LYS A 284 -12.82 10.57 20.62
C LYS A 284 -13.48 9.31 21.15
N SER A 285 -14.23 8.59 20.32
CA SER A 285 -14.89 7.33 20.69
C SER A 285 -14.78 6.30 19.57
N PRO A 286 -14.00 5.22 19.73
CA PRO A 286 -13.79 4.25 18.66
C PRO A 286 -14.99 3.31 18.50
N LEU A 287 -15.95 3.34 19.43
CA LEU A 287 -17.18 2.56 19.39
C LEU A 287 -18.08 3.01 18.25
N LEU A 288 -18.45 2.06 17.39
CA LEU A 288 -19.35 2.33 16.27
C LEU A 288 -20.81 2.31 16.77
N PRO A 289 -21.62 3.33 16.45
CA PRO A 289 -23.00 3.47 16.94
C PRO A 289 -23.99 2.57 16.19
N PHE A 290 -23.59 1.34 15.87
CA PHE A 290 -24.38 0.36 15.14
C PHE A 290 -24.45 -0.96 15.91
N PRO A 291 -25.57 -1.69 15.83
CA PRO A 291 -25.66 -3.04 16.36
C PRO A 291 -24.66 -4.00 15.72
N ASP A 292 -24.42 -5.12 16.38
CA ASP A 292 -23.64 -6.23 15.84
C ASP A 292 -24.27 -6.71 14.52
N ALA A 293 -23.42 -7.10 13.56
CA ALA A 293 -23.85 -7.66 12.27
C ALA A 293 -24.82 -6.79 11.43
N SER A 294 -24.70 -5.47 11.54
CA SER A 294 -25.49 -4.50 10.79
C SER A 294 -25.06 -4.30 9.33
N PHE A 295 -23.84 -4.68 8.96
CA PHE A 295 -23.29 -4.48 7.62
C PHE A 295 -22.76 -5.78 7.04
N ASP A 296 -22.79 -5.89 5.72
CA ASP A 296 -22.19 -7.02 4.99
C ASP A 296 -20.80 -6.62 4.42
N ALA A 297 -20.51 -5.32 4.36
CA ALA A 297 -19.18 -4.80 4.08
C ALA A 297 -18.90 -3.49 4.85
N VAL A 298 -17.64 -3.29 5.22
CA VAL A 298 -17.13 -2.03 5.74
C VAL A 298 -15.98 -1.60 4.82
N VAL A 299 -16.05 -0.37 4.32
CA VAL A 299 -14.96 0.25 3.56
C VAL A 299 -14.40 1.42 4.34
N CYS A 300 -13.07 1.56 4.40
CA CYS A 300 -12.40 2.71 4.98
C CYS A 300 -11.35 3.21 3.98
N THR A 301 -11.63 4.34 3.34
CA THR A 301 -10.80 4.85 2.24
C THR A 301 -10.16 6.18 2.62
N LEU A 302 -8.82 6.27 2.50
CA LEU A 302 -8.01 7.46 2.76
C LEU A 302 -8.23 8.02 4.17
N SER A 303 -8.30 7.13 5.17
CA SER A 303 -8.68 7.50 6.53
C SER A 303 -8.01 6.71 7.66
N ILE A 304 -7.62 5.45 7.45
CA ILE A 304 -6.98 4.61 8.48
C ILE A 304 -5.72 5.27 9.05
N GLU A 305 -5.02 6.03 8.22
CA GLU A 305 -3.80 6.76 8.54
C GLU A 305 -3.97 7.88 9.57
N TYR A 306 -5.19 8.29 9.91
CA TYR A 306 -5.46 9.36 10.88
C TYR A 306 -5.94 8.86 12.25
N LEU A 307 -6.18 7.56 12.40
CA LEU A 307 -6.69 7.00 13.64
C LEU A 307 -5.57 6.84 14.68
N ILE A 308 -5.85 7.28 15.91
CA ILE A 308 -4.94 7.10 17.06
C ILE A 308 -5.26 5.85 17.89
N ARG A 309 -6.41 5.21 17.64
CA ARG A 309 -6.83 3.92 18.22
C ARG A 309 -7.30 2.93 17.13
N PRO A 310 -6.49 2.66 16.11
CA PRO A 310 -6.93 1.92 14.93
C PRO A 310 -7.30 0.46 15.23
N LEU A 311 -6.66 -0.19 16.21
CA LEU A 311 -6.99 -1.57 16.59
C LEU A 311 -8.40 -1.67 17.20
N GLU A 312 -8.79 -0.71 18.04
CA GLU A 312 -10.15 -0.65 18.62
C GLU A 312 -11.20 -0.41 17.53
N VAL A 313 -10.90 0.45 16.54
CA VAL A 313 -11.79 0.69 15.40
C VAL A 313 -11.92 -0.55 14.51
N VAL A 314 -10.82 -1.23 14.20
CA VAL A 314 -10.87 -2.51 13.44
C VAL A 314 -11.67 -3.57 14.21
N ALA A 315 -11.56 -3.60 15.53
CA ALA A 315 -12.35 -4.48 16.36
C ALA A 315 -13.86 -4.17 16.32
N GLU A 316 -14.23 -2.89 16.23
CA GLU A 316 -15.61 -2.48 16.03
C GLU A 316 -16.10 -2.77 14.60
N CYS A 317 -15.25 -2.61 13.58
CA CYS A 317 -15.54 -3.05 12.21
C CYS A 317 -15.91 -4.53 12.21
N ALA A 318 -15.11 -5.39 12.85
CA ALA A 318 -15.42 -6.81 12.99
C ALA A 318 -16.76 -7.04 13.70
N ARG A 319 -17.06 -6.29 14.78
CA ARG A 319 -18.32 -6.44 15.53
C ARG A 319 -19.55 -6.15 14.65
N VAL A 320 -19.54 -5.03 13.91
CA VAL A 320 -20.69 -4.61 13.09
C VAL A 320 -20.84 -5.44 11.80
N LEU A 321 -19.88 -6.31 11.47
CA LEU A 321 -19.70 -6.83 10.11
C LEU A 321 -20.46 -8.05 9.61
N ALA A 322 -21.38 -8.73 10.27
CA ALA A 322 -21.99 -10.00 9.82
C ALA A 322 -20.99 -11.14 9.46
N PRO A 323 -21.21 -12.39 9.91
CA PRO A 323 -20.34 -13.50 9.51
C PRO A 323 -20.18 -13.59 7.99
N GLY A 324 -18.94 -13.64 7.50
CA GLY A 324 -18.64 -13.62 6.07
C GLY A 324 -18.60 -12.24 5.40
N GLY A 325 -18.83 -11.15 6.14
CA GLY A 325 -18.74 -9.78 5.61
C GLY A 325 -17.30 -9.31 5.37
N GLU A 326 -17.11 -8.35 4.49
CA GLU A 326 -15.77 -7.92 4.03
C GLU A 326 -15.36 -6.58 4.66
N LEU A 327 -14.13 -6.51 5.19
CA LEU A 327 -13.46 -5.25 5.52
C LEU A 327 -12.46 -4.90 4.41
N VAL A 328 -12.57 -3.70 3.85
CA VAL A 328 -11.65 -3.18 2.82
C VAL A 328 -11.10 -1.83 3.26
N ILE A 329 -9.79 -1.75 3.46
CA ILE A 329 -9.10 -0.54 3.89
C ILE A 329 -8.16 -0.09 2.77
N GLY A 330 -8.43 1.07 2.17
CA GLY A 330 -7.64 1.64 1.08
C GLY A 330 -7.00 2.97 1.47
N PHE A 331 -5.76 3.21 1.05
CA PHE A 331 -5.05 4.45 1.29
C PHE A 331 -4.06 4.78 0.15
N SER A 332 -3.43 5.95 0.25
CA SER A 332 -2.44 6.46 -0.71
C SER A 332 -1.28 7.13 0.03
N ASP A 333 -0.27 7.60 -0.71
CA ASP A 333 0.81 8.45 -0.18
C ASP A 333 0.42 9.93 -0.11
N ARG A 334 -0.86 10.25 -0.31
CA ARG A 334 -1.46 11.58 -0.10
C ARG A 334 -2.14 11.64 1.26
N TRP A 335 -1.51 12.32 2.21
CA TRP A 335 -2.04 12.49 3.57
C TRP A 335 -1.59 13.82 4.18
N PHE A 336 -2.24 14.25 5.26
CA PHE A 336 -1.88 15.46 6.00
C PHE A 336 -0.80 15.18 7.05
N PRO A 337 0.46 15.64 6.88
CA PRO A 337 1.53 15.20 7.75
C PRO A 337 1.39 15.59 9.22
N THR A 338 0.64 16.66 9.49
CA THR A 338 0.41 17.12 10.86
C THR A 338 -0.57 16.24 11.64
N LYS A 339 -1.47 15.52 10.95
CA LYS A 339 -2.60 14.80 11.57
C LYS A 339 -2.47 13.28 11.56
N VAL A 340 -1.47 12.71 10.90
CA VAL A 340 -1.19 11.26 11.00
C VAL A 340 -0.34 10.97 12.24
N PRO A 341 -0.44 9.75 12.81
CA PRO A 341 0.48 9.26 13.82
C PRO A 341 1.94 9.27 13.37
N ALA A 342 2.87 9.47 14.30
CA ALA A 342 4.31 9.42 14.06
C ALA A 342 4.73 8.10 13.40
N LEU A 343 4.13 7.00 13.83
CA LEU A 343 4.35 5.68 13.23
C LEU A 343 4.12 5.69 11.71
N TRP A 344 3.05 6.33 11.23
CA TRP A 344 2.73 6.37 9.80
C TRP A 344 3.83 7.05 8.98
N MET A 345 4.43 8.10 9.55
CA MET A 345 5.54 8.83 8.93
C MET A 345 6.84 8.03 8.88
N ASP A 346 7.04 7.15 9.87
CA ASP A 346 8.26 6.34 10.00
C ASP A 346 8.23 5.06 9.16
N LEU A 347 7.05 4.62 8.72
CA LEU A 347 6.85 3.42 7.92
C LEU A 347 7.16 3.65 6.44
N HIS A 348 7.83 2.68 5.81
CA HIS A 348 7.87 2.61 4.35
C HIS A 348 6.45 2.40 3.77
N PRO A 349 6.16 2.82 2.52
CA PRO A 349 4.81 2.71 1.96
C PRO A 349 4.20 1.30 2.02
N PHE A 350 4.95 0.26 1.66
CA PHE A 350 4.48 -1.12 1.78
C PHE A 350 4.52 -1.65 3.23
N GLU A 351 5.28 -1.04 4.11
CA GLU A 351 5.24 -1.35 5.54
C GLU A 351 3.98 -0.77 6.21
N ARG A 352 3.45 0.37 5.72
CA ARG A 352 2.11 0.87 6.10
C ARG A 352 1.03 -0.14 5.74
N LEU A 353 1.15 -0.75 4.56
CA LEU A 353 0.24 -1.82 4.13
C LEU A 353 0.35 -3.04 5.06
N GLY A 354 1.57 -3.39 5.47
CA GLY A 354 1.81 -4.43 6.49
C GLY A 354 1.24 -4.09 7.86
N TRP A 355 1.32 -2.82 8.29
CA TRP A 355 0.73 -2.35 9.54
C TRP A 355 -0.79 -2.46 9.52
N VAL A 356 -1.45 -2.04 8.44
CA VAL A 356 -2.91 -2.21 8.28
C VAL A 356 -3.29 -3.69 8.30
N LEU A 357 -2.54 -4.54 7.59
CA LEU A 357 -2.76 -5.99 7.62
C LEU A 357 -2.58 -6.58 9.04
N ASP A 358 -1.59 -6.09 9.79
CA ASP A 358 -1.33 -6.51 11.16
C ASP A 358 -2.46 -6.14 12.13
N LEU A 359 -3.19 -5.04 11.91
CA LEU A 359 -4.38 -4.72 12.69
C LEU A 359 -5.46 -5.81 12.56
N LEU A 360 -5.69 -6.32 11.34
CA LEU A 360 -6.64 -7.40 11.09
C LEU A 360 -6.16 -8.72 11.71
N LEU A 361 -4.86 -9.02 11.60
CA LEU A 361 -4.24 -10.19 12.22
C LEU A 361 -4.35 -10.17 13.76
N ARG A 362 -4.15 -9.00 14.38
CA ARG A 362 -4.20 -8.83 15.83
C ARG A 362 -5.61 -8.85 16.39
N ASP A 363 -6.59 -8.37 15.62
CA ASP A 363 -8.01 -8.53 15.99
C ASP A 363 -8.43 -10.01 16.03
N GLY A 364 -7.92 -10.81 15.09
CA GLY A 364 -8.07 -12.27 15.10
C GLY A 364 -9.45 -12.77 14.64
N ARG A 365 -10.39 -11.90 14.25
CA ARG A 365 -11.70 -12.28 13.71
C ARG A 365 -11.80 -12.16 12.19
N PHE A 366 -10.68 -11.89 11.52
CA PHE A 366 -10.59 -11.81 10.07
C PHE A 366 -9.82 -13.00 9.49
N GLU A 367 -10.34 -13.56 8.42
CA GLU A 367 -9.73 -14.64 7.63
C GLU A 367 -9.63 -14.24 6.15
N GLY A 368 -8.91 -15.04 5.35
CA GLY A 368 -8.78 -14.80 3.91
C GLY A 368 -8.14 -13.45 3.59
N LEU A 369 -7.16 -13.05 4.41
CA LEU A 369 -6.53 -11.74 4.31
C LEU A 369 -5.83 -11.54 2.96
N TRP A 370 -5.85 -10.32 2.49
CA TRP A 370 -5.29 -9.98 1.20
C TRP A 370 -4.77 -8.54 1.17
N THR A 371 -3.83 -8.30 0.26
CA THR A 371 -3.39 -6.95 -0.05
C THR A 371 -3.33 -6.72 -1.56
N PHE A 372 -3.53 -5.48 -1.96
CA PHE A 372 -3.44 -5.01 -3.32
C PHE A 372 -2.67 -3.69 -3.38
N SER A 373 -1.86 -3.47 -4.41
CA SER A 373 -1.32 -2.14 -4.70
C SER A 373 -1.32 -1.82 -6.19
N ASP A 374 -1.37 -0.52 -6.53
CA ASP A 374 -1.28 -0.01 -7.91
C ASP A 374 -0.36 1.20 -7.94
N ARG A 375 0.66 1.17 -8.80
CA ARG A 375 1.71 2.19 -8.83
C ARG A 375 2.09 2.61 -10.24
N ASN A 376 2.71 3.78 -10.31
CA ASN A 376 3.34 4.34 -11.51
C ASN A 376 2.40 4.66 -12.68
N ARG A 377 1.10 4.82 -12.42
CA ARG A 377 0.13 5.30 -13.41
C ARG A 377 0.46 6.70 -13.90
N TRP A 378 -0.05 7.04 -15.07
CA TRP A 378 -0.04 8.43 -15.53
C TRP A 378 -0.96 9.26 -14.63
N ARG A 379 -0.47 10.41 -14.16
CA ARG A 379 -1.34 11.42 -13.55
C ARG A 379 -2.32 11.92 -14.61
N PRO A 380 -3.63 12.03 -14.30
CA PRO A 380 -4.60 12.63 -15.20
C PRO A 380 -4.19 14.03 -15.67
N ALA A 381 -4.43 14.34 -16.94
CA ALA A 381 -3.96 15.59 -17.55
C ALA A 381 -4.66 16.83 -16.98
N ASP A 382 -5.85 16.65 -16.42
CA ASP A 382 -6.67 17.66 -15.75
C ASP A 382 -6.40 17.78 -14.24
N ASP A 383 -5.51 16.94 -13.68
CA ASP A 383 -5.17 17.01 -12.26
C ASP A 383 -4.36 18.28 -11.93
N PRO A 384 -4.67 19.01 -10.84
CA PRO A 384 -3.95 20.23 -10.47
C PRO A 384 -2.44 20.06 -10.27
N HIS A 385 -1.98 18.84 -9.96
CA HIS A 385 -0.57 18.53 -9.69
C HIS A 385 0.19 18.00 -10.91
N ILE A 386 -0.43 17.95 -12.11
CA ILE A 386 0.21 17.43 -13.34
C ILE A 386 1.53 18.13 -13.69
N ARG A 387 1.67 19.41 -13.32
CA ARG A 387 2.91 20.18 -13.52
C ARG A 387 3.99 19.89 -12.49
N GLN A 388 3.65 19.25 -11.38
CA GLN A 388 4.59 18.88 -10.30
C GLN A 388 5.10 17.45 -10.47
N THR A 389 4.24 16.53 -10.92
CA THR A 389 4.60 15.14 -11.19
C THR A 389 3.70 14.52 -12.25
N PHE A 390 4.30 13.74 -13.16
CA PHE A 390 3.56 12.95 -14.16
C PHE A 390 3.07 11.61 -13.63
N THR A 391 3.44 11.25 -12.40
CA THR A 391 3.06 10.00 -11.77
C THR A 391 1.80 10.21 -10.94
N GLY A 392 0.78 9.39 -11.19
CA GLY A 392 -0.44 9.35 -10.38
C GLY A 392 -0.16 8.86 -8.97
N ASP A 393 -1.07 9.19 -8.06
CA ASP A 393 -1.04 8.79 -6.68
C ASP A 393 -1.10 7.25 -6.59
N PRO A 394 -0.17 6.60 -5.85
CA PRO A 394 -0.21 5.15 -5.68
C PRO A 394 -1.40 4.75 -4.81
N VAL A 395 -1.91 3.55 -5.00
CA VAL A 395 -2.99 2.99 -4.19
C VAL A 395 -2.50 1.74 -3.47
N PHE A 396 -2.87 1.61 -2.20
CA PHE A 396 -2.63 0.46 -1.36
C PHE A 396 -3.94 0.05 -0.70
N VAL A 397 -4.23 -1.25 -0.69
CA VAL A 397 -5.47 -1.78 -0.11
C VAL A 397 -5.14 -3.06 0.67
N ALA A 398 -5.66 -3.16 1.88
CA ALA A 398 -5.68 -4.40 2.65
C ALA A 398 -7.13 -4.76 3.00
N GLY A 399 -7.40 -6.04 3.16
CA GLY A 399 -8.72 -6.47 3.58
C GLY A 399 -8.75 -7.91 4.07
N GLY A 400 -9.93 -8.29 4.55
CA GLY A 400 -10.20 -9.61 5.11
C GLY A 400 -11.69 -9.83 5.30
N ARG A 401 -12.08 -11.09 5.42
CA ARG A 401 -13.46 -11.49 5.66
C ARG A 401 -13.65 -11.78 7.14
N ARG A 402 -14.75 -11.31 7.73
CA ARG A 402 -15.13 -11.68 9.09
C ARG A 402 -15.42 -13.18 9.16
N ALA A 403 -14.72 -13.87 10.06
CA ALA A 403 -14.88 -15.30 10.33
C ALA A 403 -16.24 -15.66 10.95
#